data_AF-A0AAV0W7S6-F1
#
_entry.id   AF-A0AAV0W7S6-F1
#
_cell.length_a   1.000
_cell.length_b   1.000
_cell.length_c   1.000
_cell.angle_alpha   90.00
_cell.angle_beta   90.00
_cell.angle_gamma   90.00
#
_symmetry.space_group_name_H-M   'P 1'
#
loop_
_entity.id
_entity.type
_entity.pdbx_description
1 polymer ?
#
loop_
_entity_poly.entity_id
_entity_poly.type
_entity_poly.pdbx_seq_one_letter_code
_entity_poly.pdbx_strand_id
1 'polypeptide(L)'
;MSSQVEKTKKPFDKKKWRTKKYSNKQKLQDWDERRKKAVIRDYYKELNKSGTERPLNTLNDEDTNLTKQQKRPNPHKEAQERYNQIQEEKKARRFEASKKKEEIRLALEEYKQKKKLKNKKLGKKTRKGQPVMKERLELLLEKIQASVNT
;
A
#
# COMPACT_ATOMS: atom_id res chain seq x y z
N MET A 1 -18.73 -8.76 -29.26
CA MET A 1 -18.19 -7.45 -29.69
C MET A 1 -18.91 -6.37 -28.90
N SER A 2 -18.32 -5.93 -27.77
CA SER A 2 -18.92 -4.91 -26.89
C SER A 2 -18.15 -3.60 -27.07
N SER A 3 -18.84 -2.59 -27.61
CA SER A 3 -18.29 -1.27 -27.92
C SER A 3 -18.01 -0.49 -26.63
N GLN A 4 -16.73 -0.23 -26.35
CA GLN A 4 -16.35 0.76 -25.34
C GLN A 4 -16.65 2.16 -25.89
N VAL A 5 -17.73 2.78 -25.39
CA VAL A 5 -18.00 4.21 -25.63
C VAL A 5 -17.02 5.04 -24.78
N GLU A 6 -16.00 5.59 -25.41
CA GLU A 6 -15.07 6.50 -24.75
C GLU A 6 -15.78 7.76 -24.25
N LYS A 7 -15.82 7.95 -22.93
CA LYS A 7 -16.36 9.18 -22.30
C LYS A 7 -15.32 10.28 -22.41
N THR A 8 -15.33 11.02 -23.51
CA THR A 8 -14.50 12.23 -23.65
C THR A 8 -14.92 13.26 -22.59
N LYS A 9 -13.94 13.84 -21.88
CA LYS A 9 -14.20 14.85 -20.84
C LYS A 9 -14.74 16.12 -21.50
N LYS A 10 -15.86 16.63 -21.01
CA LYS A 10 -16.43 17.90 -21.49
C LYS A 10 -15.40 19.04 -21.32
N PRO A 11 -15.14 19.84 -22.36
CA PRO A 11 -14.15 20.91 -22.28
C PRO A 11 -14.59 21.97 -21.27
N PHE A 12 -13.61 22.53 -20.54
CA PHE A 12 -13.86 23.52 -19.50
C PHE A 12 -14.23 24.88 -20.10
N ASP A 13 -15.45 25.34 -19.84
CA ASP A 13 -15.90 26.67 -20.24
C ASP A 13 -15.31 27.74 -19.31
N LYS A 14 -14.19 28.32 -19.76
CA LYS A 14 -13.50 29.42 -19.09
C LYS A 14 -14.38 30.66 -18.94
N LYS A 15 -15.32 30.92 -19.85
CA LYS A 15 -16.19 32.11 -19.81
C LYS A 15 -17.21 31.98 -18.68
N LYS A 16 -17.87 30.83 -18.59
CA LYS A 16 -18.80 30.52 -17.49
C LYS A 16 -18.11 30.51 -16.13
N TRP A 17 -16.87 30.03 -16.06
CA TRP A 17 -16.10 30.09 -14.81
C TRP A 17 -15.79 31.52 -14.39
N ARG A 18 -15.36 32.39 -15.32
CA ARG A 18 -15.06 33.79 -15.02
C ARG A 18 -16.30 34.56 -14.57
N THR A 19 -17.45 34.37 -15.23
CA THR A 19 -18.70 35.00 -14.80
C THR A 19 -19.09 34.52 -13.40
N LYS A 20 -18.99 33.22 -13.11
CA LYS A 20 -19.25 32.69 -11.77
C LYS A 20 -18.28 33.25 -10.71
N LYS A 21 -17.01 33.46 -11.05
CA LYS A 21 -15.97 33.88 -10.10
C LYS A 21 -15.97 35.38 -9.82
N TYR A 22 -16.19 36.21 -10.85
CA TYR A 22 -16.00 37.67 -10.77
C TYR A 22 -17.30 38.48 -10.87
N SER A 23 -18.41 37.90 -11.35
CA SER A 23 -19.68 38.64 -11.39
C SER A 23 -20.18 38.94 -9.99
N ASN A 24 -20.37 40.23 -9.69
CA ASN A 24 -20.89 40.67 -8.40
C ASN A 24 -22.32 40.14 -8.16
N LYS A 25 -23.13 40.08 -9.22
CA LYS A 25 -24.50 39.51 -9.18
C LYS A 25 -24.48 38.05 -8.73
N GLN A 26 -23.55 37.24 -9.24
CA GLN A 26 -23.45 35.84 -8.84
C GLN A 26 -22.98 35.70 -7.40
N LYS A 27 -22.03 36.53 -6.95
CA LYS A 27 -21.58 36.52 -5.55
C LYS A 27 -22.71 36.87 -4.59
N LEU A 28 -23.56 37.84 -4.95
CA LEU A 28 -24.72 38.23 -4.15
C LEU A 28 -25.74 37.10 -4.07
N GLN A 29 -26.05 36.47 -5.20
CA GLN A 29 -26.93 35.29 -5.24
C GLN A 29 -26.39 34.12 -4.41
N ASP A 30 -25.10 33.78 -4.58
CA ASP A 30 -24.46 32.72 -3.81
C ASP A 30 -24.49 33.03 -2.29
N TRP A 31 -24.39 34.31 -1.92
CA TRP A 31 -24.46 34.75 -0.53
C TRP A 31 -25.89 34.67 0.03
N ASP A 32 -26.89 35.11 -0.72
CA ASP A 32 -28.30 34.96 -0.34
C ASP A 32 -28.70 33.47 -0.26
N GLU A 33 -28.23 32.63 -1.17
CA GLU A 33 -28.44 31.18 -1.10
C GLU A 33 -27.83 30.56 0.16
N ARG A 34 -26.59 30.96 0.51
CA ARG A 34 -25.95 30.49 1.76
C ARG A 34 -26.74 30.92 2.98
N ARG A 35 -27.22 32.17 3.01
CA ARG A 35 -28.04 32.68 4.11
C ARG A 35 -29.37 31.91 4.22
N LYS A 36 -30.08 31.72 3.11
CA LYS A 36 -31.32 30.93 3.09
C LYS A 36 -31.08 29.50 3.59
N LYS A 37 -30.00 28.85 3.14
CA LYS A 37 -29.62 27.51 3.62
C LYS A 37 -29.30 27.50 5.12
N ALA A 38 -28.64 28.53 5.64
CA ALA A 38 -28.38 28.65 7.08
C ALA A 38 -29.68 28.76 7.89
N VAL A 39 -30.61 29.63 7.47
CA VAL A 39 -31.93 29.79 8.10
C VAL A 39 -32.70 28.47 8.12
N ILE A 40 -32.76 27.76 6.99
CA ILE A 40 -33.44 26.47 6.90
C ILE A 40 -32.79 25.43 7.82
N ARG A 41 -31.45 25.39 7.86
CA ARG A 41 -30.71 24.47 8.72
C ARG A 41 -30.97 24.75 10.19
N ASP A 42 -30.98 26.02 10.59
CA ASP A 42 -31.21 26.42 11.97
C ASP A 42 -32.65 26.12 12.39
N TYR A 43 -33.64 26.36 11.51
CA TYR A 43 -35.02 25.93 11.71
C TYR A 43 -35.14 24.42 11.96
N TYR A 44 -34.55 23.57 11.09
CA TYR A 44 -34.62 22.12 11.31
C TYR A 44 -33.82 21.67 12.53
N LYS A 45 -32.75 22.38 12.90
CA LYS A 45 -31.98 22.09 14.12
C LYS A 45 -32.82 22.37 15.37
N GLU A 46 -33.59 23.45 15.38
CA GLU A 46 -34.54 23.77 16.45
C GLU A 46 -35.67 22.74 16.51
N LEU A 47 -36.23 22.37 15.36
CA LEU A 47 -37.32 21.38 15.26
C LEU A 47 -36.89 19.98 15.78
N ASN A 48 -35.67 19.55 15.43
CA ASN A 48 -35.11 18.30 15.97
C ASN A 48 -34.78 18.41 17.48
N LYS A 49 -34.51 19.62 17.99
CA LYS A 49 -34.18 19.86 19.40
C LYS A 49 -35.42 19.99 20.28
N SER A 50 -36.54 20.45 19.73
CA SER A 50 -37.85 20.52 20.40
C SER A 50 -38.61 19.21 20.41
N GLY A 51 -38.07 18.14 19.79
CA GLY A 51 -38.71 16.82 19.73
C GLY A 51 -39.99 16.80 18.88
N THR A 52 -40.22 17.83 18.06
CA THR A 52 -41.36 17.88 17.15
C THR A 52 -41.05 17.00 15.95
N GLU A 53 -41.55 15.77 15.96
CA GLU A 53 -41.48 14.86 14.82
C GLU A 53 -42.05 15.56 13.58
N ARG A 54 -41.30 15.52 12.48
CA ARG A 54 -41.72 16.14 11.21
C ARG A 54 -43.05 15.51 10.76
N PRO A 55 -44.09 16.28 10.39
CA PRO A 55 -45.16 15.71 9.61
C PRO A 55 -44.56 15.25 8.28
N LEU A 56 -44.52 13.93 8.08
CA LEU A 56 -44.20 13.31 6.82
C LEU A 56 -45.22 13.85 5.80
N ASN A 57 -44.82 14.80 4.97
CA ASN A 57 -45.60 15.16 3.80
C ASN A 57 -45.66 13.92 2.90
N THR A 58 -46.72 13.14 3.08
CA THR A 58 -47.24 12.19 2.10
C THR A 58 -47.82 13.01 0.95
N LEU A 59 -46.94 13.46 0.05
CA LEU A 59 -47.33 13.68 -1.33
C LEU A 59 -46.69 12.57 -2.14
N ASN A 60 -47.57 11.63 -2.48
CA ASN A 60 -47.50 10.66 -3.56
C ASN A 60 -46.41 10.97 -4.60
N ASP A 61 -45.35 10.18 -4.57
CA ASP A 61 -44.66 9.71 -5.78
C ASP A 61 -44.38 8.22 -5.55
N GLU A 62 -45.20 7.41 -6.20
CA GLU A 62 -45.04 5.97 -6.38
C GLU A 62 -43.72 5.71 -7.11
N ASP A 63 -42.62 5.51 -6.37
CA ASP A 63 -41.41 4.85 -6.85
C ASP A 63 -40.44 4.60 -5.66
N THR A 64 -40.72 3.58 -4.85
CA THR A 64 -39.84 3.19 -3.73
C THR A 64 -39.12 1.86 -3.97
N ASN A 65 -38.17 1.87 -4.91
CA ASN A 65 -36.99 1.01 -4.82
C ASN A 65 -36.07 1.56 -3.70
N LEU A 66 -36.39 1.24 -2.44
CA LEU A 66 -35.56 1.55 -1.27
C LEU A 66 -34.28 0.71 -1.28
N THR A 67 -33.31 1.15 -2.07
CA THR A 67 -31.90 0.72 -1.94
C THR A 67 -31.41 1.12 -0.56
N LYS A 68 -31.26 0.14 0.35
CA LYS A 68 -30.64 0.33 1.67
C LYS A 68 -29.27 0.99 1.47
N GLN A 69 -29.17 2.29 1.72
CA GLN A 69 -27.89 2.99 1.66
C GLN A 69 -26.96 2.37 2.70
N GLN A 70 -25.90 1.70 2.24
CA GLN A 70 -24.92 1.10 3.15
C GLN A 70 -24.31 2.20 4.02
N LYS A 71 -24.41 2.02 5.35
CA LYS A 71 -23.81 2.94 6.32
C LYS A 71 -22.30 2.93 6.07
N ARG A 72 -21.74 4.10 5.77
CA ARG A 72 -20.29 4.24 5.60
C ARG A 72 -19.60 3.89 6.93
N PRO A 73 -18.52 3.10 6.91
CA PRO A 73 -17.78 2.80 8.13
C PRO A 73 -17.25 4.10 8.76
N ASN A 74 -17.12 4.09 10.09
CA ASN A 74 -16.63 5.25 10.84
C ASN A 74 -15.18 5.55 10.41
N PRO A 75 -14.90 6.75 9.84
CA PRO A 75 -13.56 7.09 9.35
C PRO A 75 -12.45 6.95 10.40
N HIS A 76 -12.76 7.17 11.68
CA HIS A 76 -11.80 7.02 12.76
C HIS A 76 -11.37 5.55 12.96
N LYS A 77 -12.32 4.62 12.89
CA LYS A 77 -12.04 3.19 13.04
C LYS A 77 -11.17 2.67 11.89
N GLU A 78 -11.51 3.08 10.67
CA GLU A 78 -10.72 2.73 9.47
C GLU A 78 -9.27 3.26 9.58
N ALA A 79 -9.08 4.50 10.04
CA ALA A 79 -7.75 5.06 10.24
C ALA A 79 -6.92 4.29 11.28
N GLN A 80 -7.55 3.85 12.38
CA GLN A 80 -6.90 3.08 13.43
C GLN A 80 -6.49 1.68 12.93
N GLU A 81 -7.35 1.01 12.18
CA GLU A 81 -7.06 -0.30 11.58
C GLU A 81 -5.90 -0.20 10.58
N ARG A 82 -5.91 0.81 9.70
CA ARG A 82 -4.81 1.08 8.75
C ARG A 82 -3.49 1.33 9.47
N TYR A 83 -3.51 2.09 10.56
CA TYR A 83 -2.32 2.33 11.36
C TYR A 83 -1.75 1.02 11.93
N ASN A 84 -2.61 0.17 12.51
CA ASN A 84 -2.19 -1.11 13.07
C ASN A 84 -1.61 -2.03 11.98
N GLN A 85 -2.25 -2.12 10.81
CA GLN A 85 -1.75 -2.89 9.67
C GLN A 85 -0.34 -2.43 9.25
N ILE A 86 -0.12 -1.11 9.15
CA ILE A 86 1.19 -0.56 8.81
C ILE A 86 2.25 -0.90 9.87
N GLN A 87 1.89 -0.88 11.16
CA GLN A 87 2.81 -1.25 12.23
C GLN A 87 3.17 -2.74 12.19
N GLU A 88 2.19 -3.60 11.95
CA GLU A 88 2.39 -5.05 11.83
C GLU A 88 3.26 -5.38 10.60
N GLU A 89 2.99 -4.78 9.45
CA GLU A 89 3.79 -4.95 8.25
C GLU A 89 5.25 -4.50 8.47
N LYS A 90 5.45 -3.37 9.16
CA LYS A 90 6.79 -2.89 9.52
C LYS A 90 7.52 -3.89 10.44
N LYS A 91 6.81 -4.49 11.41
CA LYS A 91 7.39 -5.50 12.31
C LYS A 91 7.75 -6.77 11.54
N ALA A 92 6.85 -7.28 10.69
CA ALA A 92 7.08 -8.46 9.86
C ALA A 92 8.28 -8.24 8.93
N ARG A 93 8.34 -7.10 8.23
CA ARG A 93 9.46 -6.75 7.36
C ARG A 93 10.80 -6.69 8.10
N ARG A 94 10.82 -6.15 9.32
CA ARG A 94 12.04 -6.11 10.16
C ARG A 94 12.47 -7.51 10.58
N PHE A 95 11.52 -8.37 10.97
CA PHE A 95 11.81 -9.75 11.35
C PHE A 95 12.40 -10.54 10.18
N GLU A 96 11.76 -10.49 9.01
CA GLU A 96 12.27 -11.15 7.80
C GLU A 96 13.65 -10.63 7.40
N ALA A 97 13.89 -9.31 7.48
CA ALA A 97 15.20 -8.74 7.21
C ALA A 97 16.27 -9.22 8.20
N SER A 98 15.92 -9.42 9.47
CA SER A 98 16.83 -10.00 10.47
C SER A 98 17.17 -11.45 10.13
N LYS A 99 16.17 -12.26 9.80
CA LYS A 99 16.35 -13.66 9.41
C LYS A 99 17.25 -13.81 8.20
N LYS A 100 17.00 -13.06 7.13
CA LYS A 100 17.87 -13.06 5.94
C LYS A 100 19.31 -12.66 6.25
N LYS A 101 19.51 -11.67 7.14
CA LYS A 101 20.86 -11.27 7.58
C LYS A 101 21.57 -12.38 8.37
N GLU A 102 20.85 -13.07 9.24
CA GLU A 102 21.39 -14.22 10.00
C GLU A 102 21.78 -15.36 9.06
N GLU A 103 20.93 -15.71 8.10
CA GLU A 103 21.21 -16.72 7.08
C GLU A 103 22.47 -16.39 6.26
N ILE A 104 22.56 -15.15 5.76
CA ILE A 104 23.73 -14.67 5.01
C ILE A 104 24.99 -14.73 5.89
N ARG A 105 24.89 -14.33 7.16
CA ARG A 105 26.01 -14.36 8.10
C ARG A 105 26.51 -15.78 8.32
N LEU A 106 25.60 -16.72 8.55
CA LEU A 106 25.93 -18.14 8.75
C LEU A 106 26.57 -18.75 7.50
N ALA A 107 26.00 -18.51 6.32
CA ALA A 107 26.56 -18.99 5.06
C ALA A 107 27.98 -18.43 4.79
N LEU A 108 28.21 -17.17 5.12
CA LEU A 108 29.51 -16.52 4.98
C LEU A 108 30.54 -17.06 5.97
N GLU A 109 30.11 -17.37 7.21
CA GLU A 109 30.96 -18.01 8.21
C GLU A 109 31.35 -19.42 7.80
N GLU A 110 30.40 -20.23 7.32
CA GLU A 110 30.66 -21.56 6.79
C GLU A 110 31.63 -21.51 5.60
N TYR A 111 31.42 -20.58 4.66
CA TYR A 111 32.34 -20.37 3.54
C TYR A 111 33.75 -20.03 4.02
N LYS A 112 33.89 -19.11 4.99
CA LYS A 112 35.19 -18.76 5.57
C LYS A 112 35.87 -19.95 6.23
N GLN A 113 35.13 -20.76 6.98
CA GLN A 113 35.65 -21.98 7.61
C GLN A 113 36.12 -22.99 6.55
N LYS A 114 35.30 -23.30 5.54
CA LYS A 114 35.66 -24.18 4.42
C LYS A 114 36.90 -23.67 3.68
N LYS A 115 36.97 -22.36 3.40
CA LYS A 115 38.13 -21.73 2.76
C LYS A 115 39.40 -21.86 3.61
N LYS A 116 39.31 -21.62 4.92
CA LYS A 116 40.45 -21.77 5.86
C LYS A 116 40.95 -23.20 5.89
N LEU A 117 40.05 -24.18 6.00
CA LEU A 117 40.41 -25.61 5.99
C LEU A 117 41.04 -26.02 4.66
N LYS A 118 40.47 -25.59 3.53
CA LYS A 118 41.01 -25.86 2.19
C LYS A 118 42.40 -25.24 2.01
N ASN A 119 42.61 -24.02 2.46
CA ASN A 119 43.91 -23.36 2.39
C ASN A 119 44.95 -24.02 3.29
N LYS A 120 44.57 -24.42 4.51
CA LYS A 120 45.45 -25.17 5.43
C LYS A 120 45.87 -26.52 4.87
N LYS A 121 44.97 -27.18 4.13
CA LYS A 121 45.25 -28.42 3.39
C LYS A 121 46.21 -28.14 2.23
N LEU A 122 45.71 -27.48 1.17
CA LEU A 122 46.43 -27.29 -0.10
C LEU A 122 47.69 -26.41 -0.03
N GLY A 123 47.81 -25.60 1.04
CA GLY A 123 48.95 -24.73 1.30
C GLY A 123 50.15 -25.44 1.94
N LYS A 124 50.02 -26.71 2.34
CA LYS A 124 51.14 -27.49 2.88
C LYS A 124 52.23 -27.68 1.82
N LYS A 125 53.48 -27.48 2.24
CA LYS A 125 54.67 -27.64 1.42
C LYS A 125 55.64 -28.62 2.07
N THR A 126 56.44 -29.29 1.26
CA THR A 126 57.56 -30.13 1.70
C THR A 126 58.72 -29.26 2.17
N ARG A 127 59.75 -29.87 2.77
CA ARG A 127 60.98 -29.16 3.20
C ARG A 127 61.67 -28.40 2.05
N LYS A 128 61.51 -28.87 0.80
CA LYS A 128 62.03 -28.21 -0.40
C LYS A 128 61.08 -27.14 -0.98
N GLY A 129 60.00 -26.79 -0.27
CA GLY A 129 59.04 -25.76 -0.68
C GLY A 129 58.02 -26.20 -1.74
N GLN A 130 58.11 -27.42 -2.25
CA GLN A 130 57.14 -27.96 -3.20
C GLN A 130 55.81 -28.25 -2.49
N PRO A 131 54.66 -28.05 -3.15
CA PRO A 131 53.38 -28.40 -2.56
C PRO A 131 53.25 -29.90 -2.30
N VAL A 132 52.60 -30.27 -1.20
CA VAL A 132 52.29 -31.68 -0.93
C VAL A 132 51.24 -32.16 -1.93
N MET A 133 51.62 -33.10 -2.80
CA MET A 133 50.80 -33.50 -3.95
C MET A 133 49.58 -34.35 -3.59
N LYS A 134 49.63 -35.13 -2.51
CA LYS A 134 48.53 -36.03 -2.08
C LYS A 134 47.15 -35.34 -2.09
N GLU A 135 47.03 -34.25 -1.33
CA GLU A 135 45.76 -33.54 -1.17
C GLU A 135 45.31 -32.81 -2.45
N ARG A 136 46.26 -32.47 -3.34
CA ARG A 136 45.95 -31.88 -4.66
C ARG A 136 45.42 -32.91 -5.64
N LEU A 137 45.99 -34.11 -5.61
CA LEU A 137 45.56 -35.24 -6.43
C LEU A 137 44.17 -35.73 -6.01
N GLU A 138 43.89 -35.81 -4.71
CA GLU A 138 42.54 -36.11 -4.19
C GLU A 138 41.50 -35.11 -4.72
N LEU A 139 41.81 -33.80 -4.68
CA LEU A 139 40.92 -32.76 -5.21
C LEU A 139 40.76 -32.81 -6.73
N LEU A 140 41.81 -33.21 -7.46
CA LEU A 140 41.73 -33.42 -8.90
C LEU A 140 40.83 -34.61 -9.24
N LEU A 141 40.98 -35.72 -8.52
CA LEU A 141 40.14 -36.90 -8.68
C LEU A 141 38.66 -36.58 -8.42
N GLU A 142 38.37 -35.86 -7.35
CA GLU A 142 37.01 -35.42 -7.01
C GLU A 142 36.40 -34.57 -8.16
N LYS A 143 37.18 -33.66 -8.76
CA LYS A 143 36.72 -32.87 -9.91
C LYS A 143 36.42 -33.71 -11.14
N ILE A 144 37.29 -34.69 -11.43
CA ILE A 144 37.09 -35.60 -12.56
C ILE A 144 35.82 -36.43 -12.34
N GLN A 145 35.66 -37.00 -11.15
CA GLN A 145 34.45 -37.77 -10.79
C GLN A 145 33.19 -36.90 -10.86
N ALA A 146 33.23 -35.67 -10.36
CA ALA A 146 32.12 -34.74 -10.48
C ALA A 146 31.77 -34.45 -11.95
N SER A 147 32.76 -34.25 -12.81
CA SER A 147 32.52 -34.01 -14.24
C SER A 147 32.02 -35.22 -15.02
N VAL A 148 32.35 -36.43 -14.57
CA VAL A 148 31.92 -37.69 -15.22
C VAL A 148 30.53 -38.10 -14.75
N ASN A 149 30.15 -37.74 -13.53
CA ASN A 149 28.84 -38.05 -12.94
C ASN A 149 27.76 -37.01 -13.25
N THR A 150 28.13 -35.85 -13.80
CA THR A 150 27.23 -34.81 -14.35
C THR A 150 27.02 -35.02 -15.83
#